data_AF-A0A0G1BCA7-F1
#
_entry.id   AF-A0A0G1BCA7-F1
#
_cell.length_a   1.000
_cell.length_b   1.000
_cell.length_c   1.000
_cell.angle_alpha   90.00
_cell.angle_beta   90.00
_cell.angle_gamma   90.00
#
_symmetry.space_group_name_H-M   'P 1'
#
loop_
_entity.id
_entity.type
_entity.pdbx_description
1 polymer ?
#
loop_
_entity_poly.entity_id
_entity_poly.type
_entity_poly.pdbx_seq_one_letter_code
_entity_poly.pdbx_strand_id
1 'polypeptide(L)'
;MPKLTGLFDHFPKLNTVTADMVTAWLGGKADAKLLENRLGNRILYPSAIPCSAEDINFDLVILREAVKTQPQDFINQNLRLIYIPEEFGQFFPDLRTLAVAFVDALKPRGITSIVLKSATLGLKNLGSVIKPEVISPSGTILIRIHDQKYEVKVGCLTVIPAESGKVDINFQSRAAKLLGKDNATLEVAGGKLGLLVDTRG
;
A
#
# COMPACT_ATOMS: atom_id res chain seq x y z
N MET A 1 -13.76 14.73 27.97
CA MET A 1 -14.06 14.71 26.52
C MET A 1 -13.25 13.58 25.90
N PRO A 2 -13.83 12.72 25.05
CA PRO A 2 -13.04 11.71 24.33
C PRO A 2 -11.99 12.41 23.47
N LYS A 3 -10.72 12.00 23.62
CA LYS A 3 -9.62 12.53 22.80
C LYS A 3 -9.84 12.00 21.39
N LEU A 4 -10.00 12.90 20.42
CA LEU A 4 -10.08 12.51 19.02
C LEU A 4 -8.69 12.00 18.62
N THR A 5 -8.57 10.69 18.39
CA THR A 5 -7.30 10.08 17.98
C THR A 5 -6.99 10.54 16.55
N GLY A 6 -5.88 11.26 16.38
CA GLY A 6 -5.39 11.67 15.08
C GLY A 6 -4.74 10.51 14.33
N LEU A 7 -4.67 10.62 13.00
CA LEU A 7 -4.01 9.63 12.13
C LEU A 7 -2.62 9.23 12.64
N PHE A 8 -1.85 10.21 13.08
CA PHE A 8 -0.46 9.99 13.46
C PHE A 8 -0.24 9.61 14.94
N ASP A 9 -1.31 9.59 15.76
CA ASP A 9 -1.23 9.09 17.13
C ASP A 9 -0.89 7.59 17.18
N HIS A 10 -1.05 6.88 16.07
CA HIS A 10 -0.69 5.46 15.92
C HIS A 10 0.82 5.22 15.78
N PHE A 11 1.62 6.28 15.62
CA PHE A 11 3.04 6.19 15.28
C PHE A 11 3.91 6.88 16.34
N PRO A 12 4.26 6.20 17.46
CA PRO A 12 5.10 6.79 18.51
C PRO A 12 6.50 7.22 18.04
N LYS A 13 6.95 6.71 16.89
CA LYS A 13 8.25 7.06 16.27
C LYS A 13 8.12 8.07 15.13
N LEU A 14 7.00 8.79 15.01
CA LEU A 14 6.80 9.76 13.94
C LEU A 14 7.91 10.82 13.86
N ASN A 15 8.48 11.21 15.00
CA ASN A 15 9.62 12.13 15.09
C ASN A 15 10.91 11.61 14.42
N THR A 16 10.96 10.34 14.02
CA THR A 16 12.09 9.76 13.27
C THR A 16 11.94 9.90 11.75
N VAL A 17 10.73 10.24 11.27
CA VAL A 17 10.50 10.61 9.88
C VAL A 17 11.13 11.98 9.64
N THR A 18 11.96 12.12 8.61
CA THR A 18 12.61 13.38 8.26
C THR A 18 12.07 13.97 6.96
N ALA A 19 12.29 15.27 6.74
CA ALA A 19 11.90 15.93 5.50
C ALA A 19 12.55 15.29 4.26
N ASP A 20 13.79 14.78 4.36
CA ASP A 20 14.48 14.09 3.28
C ASP A 20 13.75 12.80 2.85
N MET A 21 13.28 12.01 3.81
CA MET A 21 12.53 10.78 3.54
C MET A 21 11.22 11.07 2.80
N VAL A 22 10.56 12.18 3.16
CA VAL A 22 9.33 12.65 2.53
C VAL A 22 9.59 13.22 1.13
N THR A 23 10.69 13.96 0.95
CA THR A 23 11.05 14.63 -0.32
C THR A 23 11.22 13.65 -1.47
N ALA A 24 11.77 12.47 -1.19
CA ALA A 24 11.96 11.41 -2.18
C ALA A 24 10.66 11.02 -2.92
N TRP A 25 9.51 11.14 -2.25
CA TRP A 25 8.21 10.81 -2.83
C TRP A 25 7.50 11.99 -3.49
N LEU A 26 7.86 13.22 -3.14
CA LEU A 26 7.29 14.44 -3.70
C LEU A 26 7.96 14.88 -5.01
N GLY A 27 8.83 14.04 -5.59
CA GLY A 27 9.48 14.31 -6.87
C GLY A 27 10.63 15.33 -6.80
N GLY A 28 11.24 15.51 -5.62
CA GLY A 28 12.52 16.20 -5.46
C GLY A 28 12.53 17.72 -5.66
N LYS A 29 11.36 18.37 -5.79
CA LYS A 29 11.25 19.83 -6.01
C LYS A 29 10.71 20.62 -4.81
N ALA A 30 10.44 19.96 -3.70
CA ALA A 30 9.88 20.60 -2.53
C ALA A 30 10.97 21.34 -1.73
N ASP A 31 10.66 22.55 -1.25
CA ASP A 31 11.54 23.30 -0.35
C ASP A 31 11.69 22.54 0.97
N ALA A 32 12.92 22.13 1.28
CA ALA A 32 13.24 21.34 2.47
C ALA A 32 12.77 22.02 3.77
N LYS A 33 12.90 23.35 3.87
CA LYS A 33 12.50 24.11 5.06
C LYS A 33 10.99 24.15 5.21
N LEU A 34 10.26 24.26 4.10
CA LEU A 34 8.80 24.19 4.11
C LEU A 34 8.33 22.80 4.54
N LEU A 35 8.98 21.74 4.06
CA LEU A 35 8.67 20.37 4.45
C LEU A 35 8.95 20.10 5.92
N GLU A 36 10.09 20.56 6.45
CA GLU A 36 10.39 20.47 7.88
C GLU A 36 9.31 21.15 8.72
N ASN A 37 8.91 22.36 8.36
CA ASN A 37 7.85 23.08 9.07
C ASN A 37 6.51 22.33 9.02
N ARG A 38 6.13 21.80 7.84
CA ARG A 38 4.89 21.03 7.70
C ARG A 38 4.93 19.74 8.51
N LEU A 39 6.04 19.01 8.48
CA LEU A 39 6.22 17.78 9.25
C LEU A 39 6.23 18.06 10.76
N GLY A 40 6.94 19.10 11.20
CA GLY A 40 6.96 19.58 12.58
C GLY A 40 5.55 19.92 13.07
N ASN A 41 4.77 20.66 12.28
CA ASN A 41 3.37 20.93 12.60
C ASN A 41 2.54 19.65 12.70
N ARG A 42 2.79 18.64 11.86
CA ARG A 42 2.07 17.37 11.94
C ARG A 42 2.41 16.57 13.19
N ILE A 43 3.67 16.62 13.64
CA ILE A 43 4.11 16.00 14.89
C ILE A 43 3.50 16.71 16.10
N LEU A 44 3.45 18.05 16.08
CA LEU A 44 2.86 18.85 17.16
C LEU A 44 1.33 18.75 17.21
N TYR A 45 0.69 18.59 16.04
CA TYR A 45 -0.76 18.55 15.87
C TYR A 45 -1.19 17.32 15.05
N PRO A 46 -1.05 16.09 15.60
CA PRO A 46 -1.34 14.84 14.89
C PRO A 46 -2.82 14.66 14.52
N SER A 47 -3.71 15.41 15.17
CA SER A 47 -5.16 15.42 14.93
C SER A 47 -5.63 16.45 13.92
N ALA A 48 -4.75 17.28 13.35
CA ALA A 48 -5.19 18.21 12.30
C ALA A 48 -5.76 17.42 11.09
N ILE A 49 -6.73 18.00 10.39
CA ILE A 49 -7.40 17.34 9.25
C ILE A 49 -6.86 17.99 7.97
N PRO A 50 -6.44 17.21 6.95
CA PRO A 50 -6.01 17.79 5.69
C PRO A 50 -7.19 18.45 4.97
N CYS A 51 -6.99 19.68 4.50
CA CYS A 51 -8.07 20.48 3.87
C CYS A 51 -7.95 20.55 2.35
N SER A 52 -6.82 20.13 1.78
CA SER A 52 -6.55 20.15 0.34
C SER A 52 -6.03 18.81 -0.16
N ALA A 53 -6.11 18.57 -1.47
CA ALA A 53 -5.51 17.39 -2.09
C ALA A 53 -3.99 17.33 -1.91
N GLU A 54 -3.33 18.50 -1.83
CA GLU A 54 -1.91 18.60 -1.53
C GLU A 54 -1.62 18.14 -0.09
N ASP A 55 -2.42 18.56 0.88
CA ASP A 55 -2.28 18.13 2.27
C ASP A 55 -2.53 16.63 2.42
N ILE A 56 -3.55 16.09 1.74
CA ILE A 56 -3.82 14.64 1.72
C ILE A 56 -2.62 13.89 1.15
N ASN A 57 -2.06 14.35 0.02
CA ASN A 57 -0.88 13.73 -0.57
C ASN A 57 0.34 13.82 0.36
N PHE A 58 0.53 14.94 1.03
CA PHE A 58 1.60 15.12 2.01
C PHE A 58 1.44 14.15 3.20
N ASP A 59 0.23 14.05 3.76
CA ASP A 59 -0.09 13.12 4.84
C ASP A 59 0.10 11.66 4.41
N LEU A 60 -0.25 11.29 3.17
CA LEU A 60 0.02 9.96 2.62
C LEU A 60 1.50 9.64 2.57
N VAL A 61 2.34 10.61 2.21
CA VAL A 61 3.79 10.43 2.19
C VAL A 61 4.34 10.27 3.61
N ILE A 62 3.90 11.10 4.56
CA ILE A 62 4.28 10.95 5.97
C ILE A 62 3.85 9.56 6.47
N LEU A 63 2.61 9.16 6.20
CA LEU A 63 2.07 7.87 6.58
C LEU A 63 2.92 6.72 6.03
N ARG A 64 3.30 6.79 4.76
CA ARG A 64 4.18 5.78 4.14
C ARG A 64 5.50 5.65 4.90
N GLU A 65 6.16 6.75 5.25
CA GLU A 65 7.40 6.69 6.02
C GLU A 65 7.17 6.22 7.46
N ALA A 66 6.08 6.67 8.11
CA ALA A 66 5.73 6.26 9.46
C ALA A 66 5.48 4.74 9.55
N VAL A 67 4.78 4.14 8.57
CA VAL A 67 4.58 2.69 8.47
C VAL A 67 5.90 1.93 8.38
N LYS A 68 6.93 2.46 7.69
CA LYS A 68 8.25 1.83 7.64
C LYS A 68 8.97 1.80 8.98
N THR A 69 8.64 2.70 9.92
CA THR A 69 9.29 2.74 11.24
C THR A 69 8.80 1.63 12.19
N GLN A 70 7.64 1.02 11.89
CA GLN A 70 7.01 -0.02 12.69
C GLN A 70 6.22 -1.03 11.82
N PRO A 71 6.87 -1.71 10.87
CA PRO A 71 6.18 -2.55 9.89
C PRO A 71 5.40 -3.70 10.55
N GLN A 72 5.88 -4.23 11.68
CA GLN A 72 5.28 -5.36 12.38
C GLN A 72 3.83 -5.12 12.86
N ASP A 73 3.41 -3.86 13.01
CA ASP A 73 2.04 -3.52 13.41
C ASP A 73 1.05 -3.65 12.24
N PHE A 74 1.57 -3.60 11.01
CA PHE A 74 0.79 -3.50 9.77
C PHE A 74 0.99 -4.67 8.82
N ILE A 75 1.97 -5.56 9.05
CA ILE A 75 2.12 -6.80 8.28
C ILE A 75 2.38 -8.00 9.18
N ASN A 76 1.61 -9.06 8.96
CA ASN A 76 1.95 -10.39 9.46
C ASN A 76 2.53 -11.21 8.30
N GLN A 77 3.84 -11.41 8.30
CA GLN A 77 4.55 -12.11 7.23
C GLN A 77 4.23 -13.62 7.19
N ASN A 78 3.97 -14.22 8.36
CA ASN A 78 3.61 -15.64 8.46
C ASN A 78 2.25 -15.92 7.81
N LEU A 79 1.28 -15.04 8.05
CA LEU A 79 -0.06 -15.12 7.47
C LEU A 79 -0.16 -14.45 6.10
N ARG A 80 0.88 -13.71 5.67
CA ARG A 80 0.88 -12.86 4.47
C ARG A 80 -0.33 -11.92 4.44
N LEU A 81 -0.52 -11.18 5.52
CA LEU A 81 -1.61 -10.20 5.68
C LEU A 81 -1.05 -8.81 5.92
N ILE A 82 -1.51 -7.82 5.15
CA ILE A 82 -1.36 -6.40 5.45
C ILE A 82 -2.63 -5.92 6.14
N TYR A 83 -2.48 -5.29 7.30
CA TYR A 83 -3.57 -4.69 8.06
C TYR A 83 -3.60 -3.17 7.81
N ILE A 84 -4.72 -2.69 7.31
CA ILE A 84 -5.01 -1.25 7.23
C ILE A 84 -6.06 -0.95 8.31
N PRO A 85 -5.76 -0.10 9.30
CA PRO A 85 -6.76 0.32 10.29
C PRO A 85 -7.96 0.99 9.61
N GLU A 86 -9.18 0.62 10.01
CA GLU A 86 -10.41 1.16 9.41
C GLU A 86 -10.53 2.68 9.57
N GLU A 87 -10.07 3.19 10.71
CA GLU A 87 -10.01 4.61 11.04
C GLU A 87 -9.21 5.44 10.03
N PHE A 88 -8.25 4.85 9.33
CA PHE A 88 -7.46 5.59 8.32
C PHE A 88 -8.31 6.00 7.12
N GLY A 89 -9.41 5.29 6.84
CA GLY A 89 -10.35 5.64 5.78
C GLY A 89 -11.09 6.98 6.02
N GLN A 90 -11.07 7.50 7.25
CA GLN A 90 -11.64 8.82 7.57
C GLN A 90 -10.75 9.97 7.09
N PHE A 91 -9.44 9.73 6.98
CA PHE A 91 -8.45 10.73 6.54
C PHE A 91 -8.16 10.62 5.04
N PHE A 92 -8.36 9.44 4.45
CA PHE A 92 -8.06 9.17 3.04
C PHE A 92 -9.30 8.65 2.32
N PRO A 93 -9.97 9.47 1.47
CA PRO A 93 -11.20 9.06 0.80
C PRO A 93 -10.96 7.93 -0.21
N ASP A 94 -9.76 7.84 -0.80
CA ASP A 94 -9.39 6.78 -1.71
C ASP A 94 -8.61 5.65 -1.02
N LEU A 95 -9.32 4.55 -0.78
CA LEU A 95 -8.76 3.33 -0.22
C LEU A 95 -7.65 2.73 -1.10
N ARG A 96 -7.69 2.93 -2.42
CA ARG A 96 -6.64 2.41 -3.32
C ARG A 96 -5.34 3.13 -3.06
N THR A 97 -5.35 4.46 -3.05
CA THR A 97 -4.17 5.26 -2.74
C THR A 97 -3.61 4.92 -1.35
N LEU A 98 -4.46 4.74 -0.35
CA LEU A 98 -4.05 4.29 0.99
C LEU A 98 -3.37 2.92 0.95
N ALA A 99 -3.98 1.94 0.28
CA ALA A 99 -3.40 0.60 0.16
C ALA A 99 -2.05 0.61 -0.58
N VAL A 100 -1.93 1.41 -1.64
CA VAL A 100 -0.65 1.60 -2.35
C VAL A 100 0.43 2.14 -1.42
N ALA A 101 0.12 3.12 -0.56
CA ALA A 101 1.06 3.64 0.41
C ALA A 101 1.58 2.55 1.36
N PHE A 102 0.70 1.65 1.83
CA PHE A 102 1.09 0.51 2.66
C PHE A 102 1.95 -0.50 1.90
N VAL A 103 1.60 -0.82 0.64
CA VAL A 103 2.38 -1.72 -0.20
C VAL A 103 3.79 -1.17 -0.43
N ASP A 104 3.90 0.14 -0.70
CA ASP A 104 5.18 0.82 -0.90
C ASP A 104 6.05 0.80 0.36
N ALA A 105 5.44 1.01 1.52
CA ALA A 105 6.12 1.02 2.80
C ALA A 105 6.60 -0.38 3.20
N LEU A 106 5.71 -1.38 3.12
CA LEU A 106 5.91 -2.71 3.67
C LEU A 106 6.63 -3.67 2.71
N LYS A 107 6.62 -3.37 1.40
CA LYS A 107 7.25 -4.16 0.33
C LYS A 107 6.98 -5.67 0.46
N PRO A 108 5.70 -6.10 0.51
CA PRO A 108 5.33 -7.50 0.71
C PRO A 108 5.89 -8.40 -0.41
N ARG A 109 6.18 -9.66 -0.14
CA ARG A 109 6.71 -10.62 -1.14
C ARG A 109 5.66 -11.67 -1.50
N GLY A 110 5.66 -12.12 -2.76
CA GLY A 110 4.73 -13.14 -3.23
C GLY A 110 3.29 -12.65 -3.23
N ILE A 111 2.35 -13.45 -2.71
CA ILE A 111 0.94 -13.07 -2.61
C ILE A 111 0.62 -12.73 -1.16
N THR A 112 0.09 -11.52 -0.94
CA THR A 112 -0.25 -11.00 0.39
C THR A 112 -1.65 -10.39 0.35
N SER A 113 -2.55 -10.80 1.23
CA SER A 113 -3.90 -10.21 1.27
C SER A 113 -3.86 -8.87 2.00
N ILE A 114 -4.68 -7.92 1.54
CA ILE A 114 -4.90 -6.65 2.22
C ILE A 114 -6.23 -6.74 2.95
N VAL A 115 -6.21 -6.50 4.24
CA VAL A 115 -7.41 -6.51 5.09
C VAL A 115 -7.58 -5.18 5.80
N LEU A 116 -8.82 -4.74 5.92
CA LEU A 116 -9.21 -3.68 6.81
C LEU A 116 -9.35 -4.28 8.22
N LYS A 117 -8.71 -3.66 9.21
CA LYS A 117 -8.76 -4.06 10.61
C LYS A 117 -9.67 -3.09 11.36
N SER A 118 -10.82 -3.60 11.78
CA SER A 118 -11.81 -2.88 12.58
C SER A 118 -11.82 -3.42 14.00
N ALA A 119 -11.87 -2.53 15.00
CA ALA A 119 -12.03 -2.92 16.39
C ALA A 119 -13.39 -3.61 16.65
N THR A 120 -14.42 -3.25 15.88
CA THR A 120 -15.80 -3.74 16.06
C THR A 120 -16.16 -4.86 15.11
N LEU A 121 -15.71 -4.78 13.84
CA LEU A 121 -16.10 -5.73 12.79
C LEU A 121 -15.05 -6.81 12.49
N GLY A 122 -13.87 -6.74 13.13
CA GLY A 122 -12.77 -7.67 12.89
C GLY A 122 -12.05 -7.39 11.57
N LEU A 123 -11.66 -8.46 10.87
CA LEU A 123 -10.90 -8.37 9.62
C LEU A 123 -11.84 -8.45 8.40
N LYS A 124 -11.75 -7.47 7.51
CA LYS A 124 -12.49 -7.45 6.24
C LYS A 124 -11.51 -7.47 5.08
N ASN A 125 -11.67 -8.43 4.17
CA ASN A 125 -10.81 -8.52 2.99
C ASN A 125 -11.08 -7.36 2.01
N LEU A 126 -10.01 -6.74 1.53
CA LEU A 126 -10.08 -5.67 0.54
C LEU A 126 -9.56 -6.10 -0.83
N GLY A 127 -8.67 -7.08 -0.90
CA GLY A 127 -7.98 -7.50 -2.11
C GLY A 127 -6.65 -8.19 -1.81
N SER A 128 -5.83 -8.38 -2.84
CA SER A 128 -4.50 -8.98 -2.72
C SER A 128 -3.44 -8.18 -3.44
N VAL A 129 -2.22 -8.23 -2.92
CA VAL A 129 -1.00 -7.80 -3.59
C VAL A 129 -0.30 -9.01 -4.15
N ILE A 130 0.11 -8.94 -5.40
CA ILE A 130 0.95 -9.92 -6.07
C ILE A 130 2.27 -9.22 -6.39
N LYS A 131 3.31 -9.58 -5.63
CA LYS A 131 4.68 -9.13 -5.86
C LYS A 131 5.53 -10.31 -6.37
N PRO A 132 5.62 -10.50 -7.71
CA PRO A 132 6.47 -11.52 -8.29
C PRO A 132 7.95 -11.11 -8.19
N GLU A 133 8.84 -12.09 -8.26
CA GLU A 133 10.28 -11.89 -8.38
C GLU A 133 10.61 -11.49 -9.82
N VAL A 134 11.02 -10.25 -10.03
CA VAL A 134 11.40 -9.75 -11.36
C VAL A 134 12.81 -10.26 -11.71
N ILE A 135 12.92 -11.04 -12.78
CA ILE A 135 14.17 -11.63 -13.26
C ILE A 135 14.74 -10.90 -14.49
N SER A 136 13.92 -10.07 -15.16
CA SER A 136 14.34 -9.20 -16.26
C SER A 136 13.84 -7.78 -16.00
N PRO A 137 14.67 -6.74 -16.19
CA PRO A 137 14.28 -5.34 -15.93
C PRO A 137 13.23 -4.82 -16.92
N SER A 138 12.93 -5.58 -17.97
CA SER A 138 11.90 -5.27 -18.96
C SER A 138 11.10 -6.51 -19.33
N GLY A 139 9.86 -6.28 -19.79
CA GLY A 139 8.94 -7.31 -20.22
C GLY A 139 7.53 -7.05 -19.74
N THR A 140 6.66 -8.02 -20.01
CA THR A 140 5.25 -7.99 -19.64
C THR A 140 4.91 -9.26 -18.90
N ILE A 141 4.16 -9.11 -17.81
CA ILE A 141 3.52 -10.19 -17.09
C ILE A 141 2.09 -10.28 -17.60
N LEU A 142 1.67 -11.49 -17.95
CA LEU A 142 0.32 -11.79 -18.32
C LEU A 142 -0.45 -12.34 -17.12
N ILE A 143 -1.56 -11.69 -16.76
CA ILE A 143 -2.49 -12.17 -15.75
C ILE A 143 -3.84 -12.37 -16.41
N ARG A 144 -4.40 -13.58 -16.31
CA ARG A 144 -5.80 -13.82 -16.68
C ARG A 144 -6.66 -13.96 -15.44
N ILE A 145 -7.83 -13.34 -15.49
CA ILE A 145 -8.87 -13.45 -14.49
C ILE A 145 -10.15 -13.81 -15.24
N HIS A 146 -10.68 -15.01 -15.01
CA HIS A 146 -11.75 -15.58 -15.84
C HIS A 146 -11.35 -15.50 -17.34
N ASP A 147 -12.21 -14.93 -18.20
CA ASP A 147 -11.96 -14.76 -19.64
C ASP A 147 -11.21 -13.47 -20.00
N GLN A 148 -10.82 -12.66 -18.99
CA GLN A 148 -10.15 -11.38 -19.23
C GLN A 148 -8.63 -11.50 -19.14
N LYS A 149 -7.97 -10.80 -20.06
CA LYS A 149 -6.51 -10.77 -20.21
C LYS A 149 -5.97 -9.41 -19.77
N TYR A 150 -5.05 -9.40 -18.82
CA TYR A 150 -4.38 -8.20 -18.32
C TYR A 150 -2.88 -8.28 -18.56
N GLU A 151 -2.32 -7.23 -19.15
CA GLU A 151 -0.89 -7.09 -19.40
C GLU A 151 -0.28 -6.08 -18.43
N VAL A 152 0.62 -6.56 -17.58
CA VAL A 152 1.30 -5.75 -16.57
C VAL A 152 2.74 -5.55 -16.99
N LYS A 153 3.11 -4.32 -17.30
CA LYS A 153 4.50 -3.95 -17.63
C LYS A 153 5.38 -4.07 -16.39
N VAL A 154 6.57 -4.68 -16.54
CA VAL A 154 7.59 -4.70 -15.49
C VAL A 154 8.02 -3.28 -15.11
N GLY A 155 8.23 -3.04 -13.81
CA GLY A 155 8.57 -1.72 -13.27
C GLY A 155 7.34 -0.85 -12.93
N CYS A 156 6.14 -1.43 -12.96
CA CYS A 156 4.90 -0.72 -12.64
C CYS A 156 4.12 -1.39 -11.50
N LEU A 157 3.32 -0.59 -10.80
CA LEU A 157 2.23 -1.07 -9.97
C LEU A 157 0.94 -0.96 -10.76
N THR A 158 0.26 -2.09 -10.99
CA THR A 158 -1.00 -2.12 -11.75
C THR A 158 -2.13 -2.62 -10.86
N VAL A 159 -3.27 -1.95 -10.92
CA VAL A 159 -4.49 -2.38 -10.24
C VAL A 159 -5.39 -3.10 -11.25
N ILE A 160 -5.68 -4.37 -10.99
CA ILE A 160 -6.59 -5.17 -11.81
C ILE A 160 -7.92 -5.32 -11.06
N PRO A 161 -9.06 -4.91 -11.64
CA PRO A 161 -10.37 -5.11 -11.03
C PRO A 161 -10.65 -6.59 -10.79
N ALA A 162 -11.04 -6.94 -9.56
CA ALA A 162 -11.40 -8.30 -9.20
C ALA A 162 -12.34 -8.25 -7.98
N GLU A 163 -13.62 -7.94 -8.20
CA GLU A 163 -14.56 -7.57 -7.13
C GLU A 163 -15.09 -8.78 -6.34
N SER A 164 -14.93 -10.00 -6.85
CA SER A 164 -15.32 -11.22 -6.12
C SER A 164 -14.40 -11.48 -4.93
N GLY A 165 -14.94 -12.05 -3.85
CA GLY A 165 -14.15 -12.32 -2.64
C GLY A 165 -12.96 -13.24 -2.87
N LYS A 166 -13.11 -14.23 -3.77
CA LYS A 166 -12.05 -15.12 -4.24
C LYS A 166 -12.02 -15.10 -5.76
N VAL A 167 -10.82 -15.17 -6.31
CA VAL A 167 -10.55 -15.00 -7.74
C VAL A 167 -9.46 -15.98 -8.14
N ASP A 168 -9.71 -16.78 -9.17
CA ASP A 168 -8.66 -17.58 -9.80
C ASP A 168 -7.86 -16.74 -10.78
N ILE A 169 -6.55 -16.76 -10.64
CA ILE A 169 -5.63 -16.09 -11.55
C ILE A 169 -4.75 -17.09 -12.28
N ASN A 170 -4.48 -16.80 -13.54
CA ASN A 170 -3.43 -17.47 -14.31
C ASN A 170 -2.30 -16.47 -14.59
N PHE A 171 -1.18 -16.64 -13.89
CA PHE A 171 0.04 -15.86 -14.05
C PHE A 171 0.93 -16.52 -15.10
N GLN A 172 1.40 -15.74 -16.08
CA GLN A 172 2.39 -16.18 -17.08
C GLN A 172 3.41 -15.07 -17.32
N SER A 173 4.70 -15.37 -17.16
CA SER A 173 5.77 -14.41 -17.47
C SER A 173 7.10 -15.09 -17.72
N ARG A 174 7.85 -14.56 -18.69
CA ARG A 174 9.29 -14.84 -18.86
C ARG A 174 10.19 -13.84 -18.14
N ALA A 175 9.63 -12.71 -17.71
CA ALA A 175 10.37 -11.61 -17.08
C ALA A 175 10.26 -11.60 -15.56
N ALA A 176 9.37 -12.42 -14.98
CA ALA A 176 9.17 -12.53 -13.55
C ALA A 176 8.70 -13.93 -13.14
N LYS A 177 8.95 -14.32 -11.89
CA LYS A 177 8.50 -15.57 -11.30
C LYS A 177 7.54 -15.30 -10.16
N LEU A 178 6.42 -16.02 -10.13
CA LEU A 178 5.51 -16.03 -8.99
C LEU A 178 5.67 -17.36 -8.26
N LEU A 179 6.08 -17.29 -6.98
CA LEU A 179 6.39 -18.48 -6.17
C LEU A 179 7.41 -19.42 -6.86
N GLY A 180 8.41 -18.84 -7.52
CA GLY A 180 9.47 -19.57 -8.23
C GLY A 180 9.07 -20.11 -9.62
N LYS A 181 7.83 -19.90 -10.07
CA LYS A 181 7.32 -20.39 -11.36
C LYS A 181 7.08 -19.25 -12.35
N ASP A 182 7.37 -19.51 -13.62
CA ASP A 182 7.06 -18.67 -14.78
C ASP A 182 5.57 -18.75 -15.18
N ASN A 183 4.91 -19.86 -14.83
CA ASN A 183 3.47 -20.06 -14.97
C ASN A 183 2.87 -20.59 -13.67
N ALA A 184 1.77 -19.99 -13.20
CA ALA A 184 1.06 -20.42 -12.01
C ALA A 184 -0.44 -20.15 -12.12
N THR A 185 -1.25 -21.13 -11.74
CA THR A 185 -2.69 -20.94 -11.49
C THR A 185 -2.92 -21.01 -9.99
N LEU A 186 -3.61 -20.02 -9.42
CA LEU A 186 -3.88 -19.96 -8.00
C LEU A 186 -5.13 -19.13 -7.67
N GLU A 187 -5.75 -19.43 -6.53
CA GLU A 187 -6.82 -18.63 -5.96
C GLU A 187 -6.22 -17.51 -5.10
N VAL A 188 -6.67 -16.28 -5.30
CA VAL A 188 -6.31 -15.10 -4.48
C VAL A 188 -7.57 -14.41 -3.98
N ALA A 189 -7.42 -13.58 -2.94
CA ALA A 189 -8.52 -12.75 -2.49
C ALA A 189 -8.69 -11.54 -3.42
N GLY A 190 -9.92 -11.34 -3.92
CA GLY A 190 -10.34 -10.10 -4.54
C GLY A 190 -11.03 -9.18 -3.52
N GLY A 191 -11.86 -8.28 -4.03
CA GLY A 191 -12.63 -7.34 -3.22
C GLY A 191 -12.58 -5.92 -3.79
N LYS A 192 -12.86 -4.93 -2.93
CA LYS A 192 -12.99 -3.51 -3.32
C LYS A 192 -11.73 -2.94 -3.99
N LEU A 193 -10.55 -3.43 -3.61
CA LEU A 193 -9.27 -3.04 -4.22
C LEU A 193 -8.92 -3.86 -5.46
N GLY A 194 -9.49 -5.06 -5.63
CA GLY A 194 -9.07 -6.03 -6.63
C GLY A 194 -7.65 -6.56 -6.34
N LEU A 195 -6.85 -6.69 -7.40
CA LEU A 195 -5.47 -7.17 -7.32
C LEU A 195 -4.48 -6.04 -7.60
N LEU A 196 -3.56 -5.82 -6.67
CA LEU A 196 -2.43 -4.92 -6.83
C LEU A 196 -1.23 -5.74 -7.30
N VAL A 197 -0.84 -5.60 -8.56
CA VAL A 197 0.31 -6.31 -9.13
C VAL A 197 1.52 -5.38 -9.08
N ASP A 198 2.41 -5.62 -8.13
CA ASP A 198 3.60 -4.80 -7.91
C ASP A 198 4.82 -5.45 -8.56
N THR A 199 5.22 -4.93 -9.72
CA THR A 199 6.41 -5.39 -10.44
C THR A 199 7.60 -4.42 -10.29
N ARG A 200 7.53 -3.51 -9.32
CA ARG A 200 8.64 -2.61 -9.00
C ARG A 200 9.64 -3.35 -8.09
N GLY A 201 10.91 -3.30 -8.48
CA GLY A 201 12.07 -3.74 -7.69
C GLY A 201 12.64 -2.58 -6.91
#